data_AF-A0A2P2PPQ8-F1
#
_entry.id   AF-A0A2P2PPQ8-F1
#
_cell.length_a   1.000
_cell.length_b   1.000
_cell.length_c   1.000
_cell.angle_alpha   90.00
_cell.angle_beta   90.00
_cell.angle_gamma   90.00
#
_symmetry.space_group_name_H-M   'P 1'
#
loop_
_entity.id
_entity.type
_entity.pdbx_description
1 polymer ?
#
loop_
_entity_poly.entity_id
_entity_poly.type
_entity_poly.pdbx_seq_one_letter_code
_entity_poly.pdbx_strand_id
1 'polypeptide(L)'
;MAICFVFYNVAHRLPVIKYYMELKTLTVNKEKEEKGLLTGAQWRSTLWEIMGSIKWYGIGMFLIYVVTLAIFPGYITEDVHSDLLKDWYSILLITAYNVFDLVGKSLTAAYLLENANISIGGCFARLLFFPLFFGCLHGPKFFRTEIPVTILTCLLGLTNGYLTSVLMILAPKSVQLQHSETAGIVMVLFLVVGLATGSVVGWFWVI
;
A
#
# COMPACT_ATOMS: atom_id res chain seq x y z
N MET A 1 -0.14 -21.53 -10.56
CA MET A 1 0.99 -21.24 -11.47
C MET A 1 0.62 -21.38 -12.94
N ALA A 2 0.07 -22.53 -13.39
CA ALA A 2 -0.38 -22.72 -14.77
C ALA A 2 -1.44 -21.69 -15.23
N ILE A 3 -2.42 -21.38 -14.37
CA ILE A 3 -3.45 -20.37 -14.65
C ILE A 3 -2.85 -18.98 -14.87
N CYS A 4 -1.87 -18.57 -14.05
CA CYS A 4 -1.14 -17.31 -14.22
C CYS A 4 -0.37 -17.27 -15.54
N PHE A 5 0.23 -18.39 -15.95
CA PHE A 5 0.97 -18.50 -17.21
C PHE A 5 0.05 -18.36 -18.43
N VAL A 6 -1.13 -18.98 -18.37
CA VAL A 6 -2.17 -18.84 -19.41
C VAL A 6 -2.68 -17.40 -19.47
N PHE A 7 -3.01 -16.79 -18.34
CA PHE A 7 -3.45 -15.39 -18.30
C PHE A 7 -2.38 -14.41 -18.80
N TYR A 8 -1.11 -14.63 -18.48
CA TYR A 8 -0.01 -13.81 -18.99
C TYR A 8 0.11 -13.87 -20.52
N ASN A 9 0.02 -15.07 -21.09
CA ASN A 9 0.06 -15.27 -22.55
C ASN A 9 -1.17 -14.67 -23.26
N VAL A 10 -2.35 -14.76 -22.64
CA VAL A 10 -3.60 -14.17 -23.17
C VAL A 10 -3.59 -12.65 -23.02
N ALA A 11 -3.02 -12.10 -21.95
CA ALA A 11 -3.00 -10.67 -21.69
C ALA A 11 -2.33 -9.90 -22.84
N HIS A 12 -1.18 -10.38 -23.34
CA HIS A 12 -0.49 -9.72 -24.46
C HIS A 12 -1.24 -9.79 -25.80
N ARG A 13 -2.29 -10.63 -25.90
CA ARG A 13 -3.16 -10.72 -27.07
C ARG A 13 -4.38 -9.81 -26.99
N LEU A 14 -4.70 -9.25 -25.83
CA LEU A 14 -5.87 -8.38 -25.66
C LEU A 14 -5.72 -7.08 -26.49
N PRO A 15 -6.75 -6.67 -27.24
CA PRO A 15 -6.70 -5.49 -28.10
C PRO A 15 -6.46 -4.19 -27.30
N VAL A 16 -6.95 -4.14 -26.06
CA VAL A 16 -6.73 -3.01 -25.14
C VAL A 16 -5.25 -2.83 -24.80
N ILE A 17 -4.52 -3.93 -24.57
CA ILE A 17 -3.09 -3.89 -24.24
C ILE A 17 -2.27 -3.46 -25.45
N LYS A 18 -2.62 -3.96 -26.66
CA LYS A 18 -1.97 -3.51 -27.90
C LYS A 18 -2.17 -2.02 -28.16
N TYR A 19 -3.40 -1.53 -28.00
CA TYR A 19 -3.72 -0.12 -28.16
C TYR A 19 -2.92 0.78 -27.19
N TYR A 20 -2.83 0.40 -25.91
CA TYR A 20 -2.04 1.13 -24.92
C TYR A 20 -0.53 1.06 -25.22
N MET A 21 -0.02 -0.08 -25.68
CA MET A 21 1.39 -0.23 -26.09
C MET A 21 1.71 0.63 -27.32
N GLU A 22 0.83 0.70 -28.31
CA GLU A 22 0.98 1.58 -29.48
C GLU A 22 0.96 3.05 -29.07
N LEU A 23 0.02 3.47 -28.23
CA LEU A 23 -0.01 4.82 -27.65
C LEU A 23 1.28 5.15 -26.89
N LYS A 24 1.75 4.24 -26.03
CA LYS A 24 3.02 4.41 -25.29
C LYS A 24 4.18 4.58 -26.26
N THR A 25 4.26 3.74 -27.30
CA THR A 25 5.35 3.76 -28.29
C THR A 25 5.33 5.04 -29.13
N LEU A 26 4.15 5.48 -29.57
CA LEU A 26 3.98 6.72 -30.33
C LEU A 26 4.37 7.94 -29.50
N THR A 27 3.97 7.99 -28.23
CA THR A 27 4.30 9.10 -27.32
C THR A 27 5.80 9.13 -27.04
N VAL A 28 6.42 7.96 -26.79
CA VAL A 28 7.88 7.82 -26.62
C VAL A 28 8.66 8.25 -27.86
N ASN A 29 8.20 7.86 -29.05
CA ASN A 29 8.87 8.24 -30.29
C ASN A 29 8.75 9.73 -30.60
N LYS A 30 7.55 10.33 -30.42
CA LYS A 30 7.34 11.78 -30.59
C LYS A 30 8.26 12.60 -29.69
N GLU A 31 8.38 12.24 -28.42
CA GLU A 31 9.26 12.97 -27.51
C GLU A 31 10.75 12.65 -27.71
N LYS A 32 11.11 11.45 -28.20
CA LYS A 32 12.49 11.17 -28.64
C LYS A 32 12.88 12.04 -29.84
N GLU A 33 11.95 12.27 -30.76
CA GLU A 33 12.15 13.19 -31.89
C GLU A 33 12.24 14.65 -31.42
N GLU A 34 11.43 15.07 -30.44
CA GLU A 34 11.47 16.45 -29.92
C GLU A 34 12.67 16.74 -29.00
N LYS A 35 13.09 15.79 -28.15
CA LYS A 35 14.09 16.02 -27.09
C LYS A 35 15.50 15.54 -27.45
N GLY A 36 15.66 14.75 -28.53
CA GLY A 36 16.92 14.10 -28.85
C GLY A 36 17.37 13.12 -27.74
N LEU A 37 18.54 12.51 -27.88
CA LEU A 37 19.09 11.57 -26.89
C LEU A 37 19.45 12.33 -25.60
N LEU A 38 18.48 12.41 -24.68
CA LEU A 38 18.59 13.13 -23.41
C LEU A 38 19.89 12.77 -22.67
N THR A 39 20.71 13.78 -22.39
CA THR A 39 21.97 13.60 -21.65
C THR A 39 21.63 13.17 -20.22
N GLY A 40 22.44 12.33 -19.57
CA GLY A 40 22.12 11.74 -18.25
C GLY A 40 21.76 12.75 -17.13
N ALA A 41 22.18 14.01 -17.27
CA ALA A 41 21.78 15.12 -16.39
C ALA A 41 20.30 15.51 -16.55
N GLN A 42 19.78 15.56 -17.79
CA GLN A 42 18.37 15.85 -18.06
C GLN A 42 17.46 14.73 -17.54
N TRP A 43 17.88 13.47 -17.70
CA TRP A 43 17.19 12.32 -17.14
C TRP A 43 17.06 12.40 -15.61
N ARG A 44 18.14 12.76 -14.91
CA ARG A 44 18.12 12.97 -13.44
C ARG A 44 17.18 14.10 -13.03
N SER A 45 17.14 15.20 -13.78
CA SER A 45 16.22 16.32 -13.51
C SER A 45 14.76 15.87 -13.63
N THR A 46 14.43 15.13 -14.69
CA THR A 46 13.08 14.58 -14.91
C THR A 46 12.70 13.60 -13.80
N LEU A 47 13.61 12.72 -13.36
CA LEU A 47 13.35 11.83 -12.22
C LEU A 47 13.09 12.60 -10.91
N TRP A 48 13.81 13.69 -10.67
CA TRP A 48 13.62 14.51 -9.49
C TRP A 48 12.25 15.22 -9.50
N GLU A 49 11.83 15.66 -10.68
CA GLU A 49 10.53 16.32 -10.90
C GLU A 49 9.37 15.33 -10.74
N ILE A 50 9.52 14.11 -11.26
CA ILE A 50 8.58 12.99 -11.04
C ILE A 50 8.49 12.68 -9.55
N MET A 51 9.64 12.53 -8.87
CA MET A 51 9.70 12.25 -7.45
C MET A 51 9.08 13.37 -6.61
N GLY A 52 9.25 14.63 -7.02
CA GLY A 52 8.57 15.77 -6.41
C GLY A 52 7.05 15.71 -6.57
N SER A 53 6.58 15.30 -7.75
CA SER A 53 5.15 15.19 -8.08
C SER A 53 4.45 14.06 -7.31
N ILE A 54 5.13 12.92 -7.14
CA ILE A 54 4.57 11.76 -6.42
C ILE A 54 4.90 11.72 -4.93
N LYS A 55 5.65 12.70 -4.42
CA LYS A 55 6.19 12.72 -3.04
C LYS A 55 5.11 12.43 -1.99
N TRP A 56 3.95 13.06 -2.11
CA TRP A 56 2.86 12.90 -1.16
C TRP A 56 2.24 11.50 -1.18
N TYR A 57 2.12 10.89 -2.37
CA TYR A 57 1.65 9.51 -2.50
C TYR A 57 2.68 8.52 -1.93
N GLY A 58 3.97 8.75 -2.17
CA GLY A 58 5.07 7.95 -1.62
C GLY A 58 5.14 8.00 -0.10
N ILE A 59 5.01 9.19 0.50
CA ILE A 59 4.94 9.37 1.96
C ILE A 59 3.71 8.66 2.54
N GLY A 60 2.54 8.77 1.87
CA GLY A 60 1.34 8.07 2.28
C GLY A 60 1.53 6.54 2.30
N MET A 61 2.10 5.98 1.24
CA MET A 61 2.45 4.55 1.16
C MET A 61 3.43 4.13 2.25
N PHE A 62 4.49 4.90 2.44
CA PHE A 62 5.46 4.64 3.49
C PHE A 62 4.79 4.59 4.86
N LEU A 63 3.98 5.59 5.21
CA LEU A 63 3.24 5.65 6.49
C LEU A 63 2.28 4.46 6.66
N ILE A 64 1.55 4.11 5.61
CA ILE A 64 0.66 2.94 5.59
C ILE A 64 1.43 1.70 6.05
N TYR A 65 2.56 1.39 5.41
CA TYR A 65 3.29 0.16 5.68
C TYR A 65 4.09 0.20 6.97
N VAL A 66 4.55 1.38 7.40
CA VAL A 66 5.16 1.55 8.73
C VAL A 66 4.14 1.25 9.82
N VAL A 67 2.95 1.86 9.78
CA VAL A 67 1.90 1.63 10.79
C VAL A 67 1.45 0.18 10.78
N THR A 68 1.19 -0.37 9.59
CA THR A 68 0.73 -1.76 9.46
C THR A 68 1.77 -2.74 10.00
N LEU A 69 3.05 -2.63 9.63
CA LEU A 69 4.07 -3.56 10.11
C LEU A 69 4.49 -3.34 11.56
N ALA A 70 4.36 -2.12 12.09
CA ALA A 70 4.61 -1.88 13.50
C ALA A 70 3.56 -2.57 14.40
N ILE A 71 2.33 -2.74 13.92
CA ILE A 71 1.21 -3.34 14.68
C ILE A 71 1.01 -4.82 14.32
N PHE A 72 1.26 -5.22 13.08
CA PHE A 72 1.03 -6.58 12.59
C PHE A 72 2.27 -7.11 11.86
N PRO A 73 2.76 -8.33 12.12
CA PRO A 73 2.20 -9.38 12.99
C PRO A 73 2.73 -9.36 14.43
N GLY A 74 3.89 -8.74 14.70
CA GLY A 74 4.64 -8.90 15.95
C GLY A 74 3.81 -8.64 17.22
N TYR A 75 3.16 -7.48 17.30
CA TYR A 75 2.33 -7.10 18.44
C TYR A 75 1.08 -7.99 18.61
N ILE A 76 0.44 -8.42 17.52
CA ILE A 76 -0.73 -9.32 17.59
C ILE A 76 -0.32 -10.72 18.08
N THR A 77 0.86 -11.18 17.70
CA THR A 77 1.33 -12.54 18.03
C THR A 77 1.96 -12.66 19.42
N GLU A 78 2.53 -11.59 19.96
CA GLU A 78 3.33 -11.64 21.19
C GLU A 78 2.55 -11.21 22.44
N ASP A 79 1.67 -10.19 22.35
CA ASP A 79 1.00 -9.61 23.52
C ASP A 79 -0.48 -10.00 23.69
N VAL A 80 -1.14 -10.48 22.63
CA VAL A 80 -2.58 -10.77 22.70
C VAL A 80 -2.83 -12.24 23.03
N HIS A 81 -2.61 -12.58 24.30
CA HIS A 81 -2.96 -13.88 24.86
C HIS A 81 -4.39 -13.86 25.38
N SER A 82 -5.27 -14.68 24.79
CA SER A 82 -6.61 -14.91 25.32
C SER A 82 -6.71 -16.27 26.00
N ASP A 83 -7.25 -16.29 27.23
CA ASP A 83 -7.36 -17.47 28.08
C ASP A 83 -8.22 -18.61 27.48
N LEU A 84 -9.06 -18.31 26.48
CA LEU A 84 -10.04 -19.24 25.91
C LEU A 84 -9.60 -19.87 24.58
N LEU A 85 -8.80 -19.17 23.77
CA LEU A 85 -8.38 -19.61 22.43
C LEU A 85 -6.85 -19.78 22.27
N LYS A 86 -6.03 -19.38 23.25
CA LYS A 86 -4.55 -19.50 23.22
C LYS A 86 -3.98 -19.11 21.84
N ASP A 87 -3.26 -20.02 21.19
CA ASP A 87 -2.56 -19.77 19.92
C ASP A 87 -3.49 -19.63 18.71
N TRP A 88 -4.75 -20.10 18.80
CA TRP A 88 -5.72 -20.00 17.71
C TRP A 88 -6.22 -18.57 17.48
N TYR A 89 -6.16 -17.73 18.52
CA TYR A 89 -6.61 -16.35 18.43
C TYR A 89 -5.76 -15.52 17.46
N SER A 90 -4.42 -15.63 17.56
CA SER A 90 -3.49 -14.97 16.64
C SER A 90 -3.69 -15.41 15.19
N ILE A 91 -3.95 -16.70 14.96
CA ILE A 91 -4.23 -17.25 13.62
C ILE A 91 -5.54 -16.66 13.06
N LEU A 92 -6.58 -16.56 13.89
CA LEU A 92 -7.85 -15.94 13.49
C LEU A 92 -7.69 -14.45 13.16
N LEU A 93 -6.89 -13.70 13.93
CA LEU A 93 -6.61 -12.29 13.63
C LEU A 93 -5.82 -12.11 12.35
N ILE A 94 -4.78 -12.92 12.12
CA ILE A 94 -4.03 -12.92 10.87
C ILE A 94 -4.96 -13.22 9.69
N THR A 95 -5.86 -14.19 9.86
CA THR A 95 -6.83 -14.56 8.82
C THR A 95 -7.81 -13.42 8.56
N ALA A 96 -8.37 -12.83 9.62
CA ALA A 96 -9.29 -11.70 9.52
C ALA A 96 -8.63 -10.50 8.84
N TYR A 97 -7.40 -10.14 9.26
CA TYR A 97 -6.61 -9.09 8.62
C TYR A 97 -6.49 -9.31 7.11
N ASN A 98 -6.08 -10.50 6.68
CA ASN A 98 -5.87 -10.81 5.27
C ASN A 98 -7.19 -10.83 4.46
N VAL A 99 -8.28 -11.34 5.05
CA VAL A 99 -9.60 -11.33 4.42
C VAL A 99 -10.08 -9.88 4.22
N PHE A 100 -9.97 -9.04 5.25
CA PHE A 100 -10.37 -7.65 5.15
C PHE A 100 -9.44 -6.83 4.24
N ASP A 101 -8.13 -7.14 4.16
CA ASP A 101 -7.22 -6.55 3.19
C ASP A 101 -7.63 -6.88 1.74
N LEU A 102 -8.00 -8.14 1.49
CA LEU A 102 -8.52 -8.54 0.18
C LEU A 102 -9.83 -7.81 -0.16
N VAL A 103 -10.74 -7.70 0.81
CA VAL A 103 -11.99 -6.96 0.65
C VAL A 103 -11.70 -5.49 0.34
N GLY A 104 -10.78 -4.84 1.06
CA GLY A 104 -10.39 -3.45 0.82
C GLY A 104 -9.82 -3.21 -0.58
N LYS A 105 -8.94 -4.12 -1.04
CA LYS A 105 -8.41 -4.09 -2.42
C LYS A 105 -9.53 -4.24 -3.45
N SER A 106 -10.46 -5.16 -3.20
CA SER A 106 -11.60 -5.43 -4.08
C SER A 106 -12.58 -4.25 -4.12
N LEU A 107 -12.81 -3.57 -3.00
CA LEU A 107 -13.63 -2.34 -2.96
C LEU A 107 -13.07 -1.25 -3.86
N THR A 108 -11.74 -1.16 -4.01
CA THR A 108 -11.11 -0.15 -4.88
C THR A 108 -11.50 -0.35 -6.35
N ALA A 109 -11.81 -1.58 -6.77
CA ALA A 109 -12.30 -1.86 -8.12
C ALA A 109 -13.76 -1.38 -8.31
N ALA A 110 -14.56 -1.33 -7.25
CA ALA A 110 -15.94 -0.86 -7.30
C ALA A 110 -16.08 0.65 -7.04
N TYR A 111 -15.28 1.19 -6.11
CA TYR A 111 -15.29 2.60 -5.72
C TYR A 111 -13.85 3.12 -5.56
N LEU A 112 -13.37 3.79 -6.61
CA LEU A 112 -12.06 4.41 -6.62
C LEU A 112 -12.17 5.85 -6.13
N LEU A 113 -11.50 6.13 -5.02
CA LEU A 113 -11.47 7.48 -4.45
C LEU A 113 -10.42 8.31 -5.20
N GLU A 114 -10.87 9.21 -6.09
CA GLU A 114 -9.96 10.03 -6.91
C GLU A 114 -9.32 11.19 -6.14
N ASN A 115 -9.88 11.56 -4.98
CA ASN A 115 -9.37 12.67 -4.17
C ASN A 115 -8.08 12.30 -3.43
N ALA A 116 -6.94 12.71 -3.97
CA ALA A 116 -5.62 12.52 -3.39
C ALA A 116 -5.53 13.02 -1.93
N ASN A 117 -6.11 14.18 -1.63
CA ASN A 117 -6.10 14.76 -0.29
C ASN A 117 -6.81 13.89 0.75
N ILE A 118 -7.90 13.22 0.36
CA ILE A 118 -8.65 12.33 1.25
C ILE A 118 -7.86 11.03 1.48
N SER A 119 -7.25 10.47 0.43
CA SER A 119 -6.39 9.29 0.57
C SER A 119 -5.17 9.56 1.45
N ILE A 120 -4.51 10.71 1.29
CA ILE A 120 -3.39 11.12 2.13
C ILE A 120 -3.87 11.38 3.57
N GLY A 121 -5.02 12.05 3.75
CA GLY A 121 -5.66 12.22 5.06
C GLY A 121 -5.97 10.89 5.74
N GLY A 122 -6.42 9.89 4.98
CA GLY A 122 -6.62 8.52 5.45
C GLY A 122 -5.33 7.84 5.89
N CYS A 123 -4.19 8.13 5.25
CA CYS A 123 -2.88 7.62 5.68
C CYS A 123 -2.47 8.22 7.04
N PHE A 124 -2.68 9.53 7.22
CA PHE A 124 -2.41 10.19 8.51
C PHE A 124 -3.38 9.73 9.61
N ALA A 125 -4.66 9.51 9.27
CA ALA A 125 -5.64 8.97 10.20
C ALA A 125 -5.23 7.60 10.74
N ARG A 126 -4.39 6.83 10.01
CA ARG A 126 -3.87 5.56 10.52
C ARG A 126 -2.91 5.70 11.70
N LEU A 127 -2.29 6.87 11.89
CA LEU A 127 -1.51 7.11 13.11
C LEU A 127 -2.38 7.00 14.37
N LEU A 128 -3.70 7.20 14.24
CA LEU A 128 -4.66 7.00 15.33
C LEU A 128 -4.78 5.52 15.75
N PHE A 129 -4.43 4.56 14.89
CA PHE A 129 -4.41 3.16 15.30
C PHE A 129 -3.40 2.90 16.42
N PHE A 130 -2.24 3.59 16.45
CA PHE A 130 -1.27 3.44 17.53
C PHE A 130 -1.85 3.69 18.94
N PRO A 131 -2.43 4.86 19.26
CA PRO A 131 -3.02 5.10 20.57
C PRO A 131 -4.26 4.22 20.83
N LEU A 132 -5.02 3.84 19.80
CA LEU A 132 -6.16 2.93 19.99
C LEU A 132 -5.71 1.52 20.40
N PHE A 133 -4.69 0.96 19.75
CA PHE A 133 -4.13 -0.33 20.11
C PHE A 133 -3.45 -0.26 21.49
N PHE A 134 -2.69 0.81 21.77
CA PHE A 134 -2.09 1.02 23.09
C PHE A 134 -3.14 1.10 24.22
N GLY A 135 -4.23 1.83 23.99
CA GLY A 135 -5.34 1.95 24.92
C GLY A 135 -6.11 0.65 25.13
N CYS A 136 -6.16 -0.25 24.14
CA CYS A 136 -6.75 -1.58 24.31
C CYS A 136 -5.93 -2.49 25.24
N LEU A 137 -4.60 -2.28 25.32
CA LEU A 137 -3.72 -3.03 26.22
C LEU A 137 -3.64 -2.43 27.63
N HIS A 138 -3.36 -1.13 27.72
CA HIS A 138 -3.09 -0.44 28.99
C HIS A 138 -4.35 0.17 29.64
N GLY A 139 -5.49 0.13 28.93
CA GLY A 139 -6.75 0.65 29.41
C GLY A 139 -7.45 -0.27 30.43
N PRO A 140 -8.61 0.17 30.96
CA PRO A 140 -9.41 -0.63 31.88
C PRO A 140 -9.85 -1.95 31.24
N LYS A 141 -10.00 -3.02 32.05
CA LYS A 141 -10.26 -4.42 31.63
C LYS A 141 -11.35 -4.63 30.58
N PHE A 142 -12.26 -3.68 30.39
CA PHE A 142 -13.31 -3.70 29.37
C PHE A 142 -12.78 -3.52 27.93
N PHE A 143 -11.70 -2.76 27.72
CA PHE A 143 -11.07 -2.60 26.41
C PHE A 143 -10.08 -3.72 26.07
N ARG A 144 -9.64 -4.49 27.08
CA ARG A 144 -8.77 -5.66 26.92
C ARG A 144 -9.54 -6.94 26.56
N THR A 145 -10.64 -6.78 25.82
CA THR A 145 -11.49 -7.89 25.38
C THR A 145 -11.11 -8.29 23.95
N GLU A 146 -11.34 -9.55 23.57
CA GLU A 146 -11.00 -10.08 22.24
C GLU A 146 -11.71 -9.36 21.08
N ILE A 147 -12.90 -8.82 21.35
CA ILE A 147 -13.78 -8.18 20.37
C ILE A 147 -13.19 -6.87 19.81
N PRO A 148 -12.81 -5.86 20.64
CA PRO A 148 -12.24 -4.62 20.14
C PRO A 148 -10.93 -4.82 19.35
N VAL A 149 -10.05 -5.71 19.80
CA VAL A 149 -8.79 -6.01 19.10
C VAL A 149 -9.05 -6.64 17.73
N THR A 150 -10.02 -7.55 17.64
CA THR A 150 -10.44 -8.16 16.37
C THR A 150 -11.02 -7.11 15.41
N ILE A 151 -11.92 -6.25 15.90
CA ILE A 151 -12.53 -5.18 15.09
C ILE A 151 -11.46 -4.21 14.57
N LEU A 152 -10.54 -3.79 15.44
CA LEU A 152 -9.44 -2.90 15.04
C LEU A 152 -8.52 -3.56 14.01
N THR A 153 -8.25 -4.87 14.15
CA THR A 153 -7.43 -5.62 13.20
C THR A 153 -8.12 -5.76 11.83
N CYS A 154 -9.42 -6.00 11.82
CA CYS A 154 -10.21 -5.99 10.58
C CYS A 154 -10.20 -4.61 9.92
N LEU A 155 -10.36 -3.52 10.69
CA LEU A 155 -10.27 -2.16 10.18
C LEU A 155 -8.87 -1.81 9.67
N LEU A 156 -7.83 -2.26 10.37
CA LEU A 156 -6.44 -2.11 9.93
C LEU A 156 -6.23 -2.79 8.58
N GLY A 157 -6.66 -4.04 8.42
CA GLY A 157 -6.60 -4.77 7.15
C GLY A 157 -7.40 -4.11 6.03
N LEU A 158 -8.66 -3.74 6.31
CA LEU A 158 -9.54 -3.10 5.31
C LEU A 158 -8.95 -1.78 4.81
N THR A 159 -8.54 -0.91 5.73
CA THR A 159 -7.94 0.37 5.35
C THR A 159 -6.62 0.13 4.64
N ASN A 160 -5.81 -0.85 5.05
CA ASN A 160 -4.56 -1.26 4.40
C ASN A 160 -4.78 -1.58 2.93
N GLY A 161 -5.66 -2.52 2.65
CA GLY A 161 -5.98 -2.94 1.29
C GLY A 161 -6.51 -1.79 0.43
N TYR A 162 -7.48 -1.03 0.96
CA TYR A 162 -8.12 0.05 0.22
C TYR A 162 -7.17 1.20 -0.14
N LEU A 163 -6.50 1.82 0.85
CA LEU A 163 -5.64 2.97 0.57
C LEU A 163 -4.41 2.57 -0.26
N THR A 164 -3.85 1.38 -0.05
CA THR A 164 -2.71 0.89 -0.84
C THR A 164 -3.09 0.79 -2.32
N SER A 165 -4.24 0.17 -2.61
CA SER A 165 -4.74 0.06 -3.99
C SER A 165 -5.02 1.42 -4.61
N VAL A 166 -5.66 2.34 -3.87
CA VAL A 166 -5.94 3.69 -4.37
C VAL A 166 -4.65 4.44 -4.68
N LEU A 167 -3.66 4.44 -3.80
CA LEU A 167 -2.38 5.13 -4.01
C LEU A 167 -1.58 4.52 -5.17
N MET A 168 -1.55 3.19 -5.28
CA MET A 168 -0.88 2.49 -6.39
C MET A 168 -1.55 2.72 -7.74
N ILE A 169 -2.82 3.13 -7.78
CA ILE A 169 -3.50 3.52 -9.02
C ILE A 169 -3.33 5.02 -9.31
N LEU A 170 -3.46 5.88 -8.29
CA LEU A 170 -3.40 7.33 -8.46
C LEU A 170 -1.98 7.84 -8.77
N ALA A 171 -0.95 7.29 -8.13
CA ALA A 171 0.43 7.74 -8.35
C ALA A 171 0.88 7.61 -9.82
N PRO A 172 0.77 6.44 -10.48
CA PRO A 172 1.14 6.33 -11.90
C PRO A 172 0.21 7.12 -12.85
N LYS A 173 -1.02 7.45 -12.44
CA LYS A 173 -1.93 8.32 -13.19
C LYS A 173 -1.60 9.81 -13.05
N SER A 174 -0.95 10.21 -11.96
CA SER A 174 -0.59 11.61 -11.70
C SER A 174 0.61 12.10 -12.53
N VAL A 175 1.31 11.18 -13.19
CA VAL A 175 2.49 11.46 -14.03
C VAL A 175 2.21 11.10 -15.49
N GLN A 176 3.00 11.64 -16.41
CA GLN A 176 2.89 11.33 -17.83
C GLN A 176 3.11 9.82 -18.10
N LEU A 177 2.44 9.28 -19.12
CA LEU A 177 2.43 7.85 -19.45
C LEU A 177 3.82 7.22 -19.60
N GLN A 178 4.81 7.98 -20.05
CA GLN A 178 6.20 7.51 -20.16
C GLN A 178 6.85 7.23 -18.80
N HIS A 179 6.54 8.07 -17.82
CA HIS A 179 7.12 8.04 -16.48
C HIS A 179 6.27 7.27 -15.47
N SER A 180 5.05 6.88 -15.87
CA SER A 180 4.09 6.10 -15.08
C SER A 180 4.69 4.80 -14.56
N GLU A 181 5.48 4.10 -15.38
CA GLU A 181 6.19 2.88 -14.98
C GLU A 181 7.23 3.15 -13.89
N THR A 182 8.05 4.19 -14.07
CA THR A 182 9.04 4.60 -13.07
C THR A 182 8.39 5.05 -11.77
N ALA A 183 7.30 5.81 -11.83
CA ALA A 183 6.53 6.22 -10.66
C ALA A 183 5.98 5.01 -9.90
N GLY A 184 5.47 4.00 -10.60
CA GLY A 184 5.07 2.72 -9.99
C GLY A 184 6.21 2.02 -9.27
N ILE A 185 7.39 1.94 -9.90
CA ILE A 185 8.59 1.35 -9.28
C ILE A 185 9.00 2.13 -8.02
N VAL A 186 9.03 3.47 -8.08
CA VAL A 186 9.37 4.32 -6.93
C VAL A 186 8.37 4.13 -5.79
N MET A 187 7.07 4.01 -6.09
CA MET A 187 6.04 3.69 -5.08
C MET A 187 6.27 2.34 -4.40
N VAL A 188 6.69 1.32 -5.16
CA VAL A 188 7.06 0.01 -4.60
C VAL A 188 8.31 0.12 -3.73
N LEU A 189 9.29 0.94 -4.10
CA LEU A 189 10.46 1.19 -3.25
C LEU A 189 10.05 1.82 -1.91
N PHE A 190 9.18 2.84 -1.92
CA PHE A 190 8.65 3.43 -0.68
C PHE A 190 7.88 2.43 0.17
N LEU A 191 7.12 1.54 -0.45
CA LEU A 191 6.47 0.41 0.22
C LEU A 191 7.51 -0.46 0.94
N VAL A 192 8.55 -0.92 0.24
CA VAL A 192 9.57 -1.81 0.83
C VAL A 192 10.35 -1.13 1.95
N VAL A 193 10.70 0.15 1.78
CA VAL A 193 11.34 0.96 2.82
C VAL A 193 10.41 1.13 4.04
N GLY A 194 9.11 1.30 3.79
CA GLY A 194 8.08 1.34 4.83
C GLY A 194 7.98 0.02 5.59
N LEU A 195 8.07 -1.11 4.88
CA LEU A 195 8.11 -2.43 5.53
C LEU A 195 9.35 -2.57 6.43
N ALA A 196 10.53 -2.26 5.90
CA ALA A 196 11.77 -2.37 6.68
C ALA A 196 11.74 -1.48 7.93
N THR A 197 11.28 -0.23 7.77
CA THR A 197 11.18 0.72 8.88
C THR A 197 10.10 0.31 9.87
N GLY A 198 8.93 -0.13 9.40
CA GLY A 198 7.84 -0.63 10.25
C GLY A 198 8.25 -1.83 11.09
N SER A 199 9.07 -2.73 10.54
CA SER A 199 9.64 -3.84 11.31
C SER A 199 10.54 -3.37 12.44
N VAL A 200 11.33 -2.31 12.25
CA VAL A 200 12.18 -1.74 13.32
C VAL A 200 11.32 -1.01 14.36
N VAL A 201 10.30 -0.26 13.91
CA VAL A 201 9.37 0.43 14.80
C VAL A 201 8.55 -0.56 15.64
N GLY A 202 8.22 -1.73 15.10
CA GLY A 202 7.53 -2.80 15.84
C GLY A 202 8.29 -3.28 17.08
N TRP A 203 9.62 -3.17 17.11
CA TRP A 203 10.42 -3.53 18.29
C TRP A 203 10.18 -2.57 19.47
N PHE A 204 9.77 -1.32 19.20
CA PHE A 204 9.39 -0.40 20.28
C PHE A 204 8.16 -0.85 21.05
N TRP A 205 7.34 -1.77 20.51
CA TRP A 205 6.23 -2.32 21.27
C TRP A 205 6.66 -3.39 22.29
N VAL A 206 7.78 -4.05 22.05
CA VAL A 206 8.28 -5.16 22.87
C VAL A 206 9.20 -4.67 24.02
N ILE A 207 9.76 -3.47 23.89
CA ILE A 207 10.60 -2.80 24.90
C ILE A 207 9.74 -2.03 25.90
#